data_AF-A0A674CCM8-F1
#
_entry.id   AF-A0A674CCM8-F1
#
_cell.length_a   1.000
_cell.length_b   1.000
_cell.length_c   1.000
_cell.angle_alpha   90.00
_cell.angle_beta   90.00
_cell.angle_gamma   90.00
#
_symmetry.space_group_name_H-M   'P 1'
#
loop_
_entity.id
_entity.type
_entity.pdbx_description
1 polymer ?
#
loop_
_entity_poly.entity_id
_entity_poly.type
_entity_poly.pdbx_seq_one_letter_code
_entity_poly.pdbx_strand_id
1 'polypeptide(L)'
;MNLAEICDNAKKGREYALLGNYDSSMVYYQGVIQQIHKHGQALRDPALKVKWQQVRQELLEEYEQVKGIVGTLESFKVDKPADFPVPQSEEGPRDPAVWPPPTPAEHRYMECLRPNTILQVSGNLIHHLSLGKKAVAEGAGDGELKKFDGSGYDSDLVEALERDIVSRNPNIHWGDIADLEDAKKLLREAVVLPMWMPDFFKGIRRPWKGVLMVGPPGTGKTMLAKAVATECGTTFFNVSSSTLTSKYRGESEKLVRLLFEMARFYAPTTIFIDEIDSICGSRGKSDEHEASRRVKSEILVQMDGVGGASENDDPSKMVMVLAATNFPWDIDEALRRRLEKRIYIPLPTAVGRAELLGISLKEVDVADDVDLALIADKIDGYSGADITNVCRDASMMAMRRRIQGLSPEEIRALSKEELQMPVTMDDFTITLKKISKSVSAADLEKYQAWMEEFGSV
;
A
#
# COMPACT_ATOMS: atom_id res chain seq x y z
N MET A 1 6.37 47.48 14.46
CA MET A 1 5.09 46.84 14.09
C MET A 1 5.13 46.64 12.59
N ASN A 2 5.02 45.40 12.12
CA ASN A 2 5.25 45.07 10.72
C ASN A 2 3.91 45.11 9.97
N LEU A 3 3.68 46.13 9.15
CA LEU A 3 2.46 46.27 8.35
C LEU A 3 2.24 45.08 7.41
N ALA A 4 3.33 44.42 7.00
CA ALA A 4 3.28 43.22 6.18
C ALA A 4 2.62 42.03 6.92
N GLU A 5 2.87 41.88 8.22
CA GLU A 5 2.27 40.81 9.03
C GLU A 5 0.76 41.00 9.19
N ILE A 6 0.30 42.24 9.36
CA ILE A 6 -1.14 42.56 9.45
C ILE A 6 -1.84 42.18 8.14
N CYS A 7 -1.22 42.52 6.99
CA CYS A 7 -1.75 42.20 5.67
C CYS A 7 -1.76 40.69 5.39
N ASP A 8 -0.68 39.99 5.76
CA ASP A 8 -0.58 38.53 5.60
C ASP A 8 -1.62 37.78 6.47
N ASN A 9 -1.79 38.21 7.72
CA ASN A 9 -2.79 37.64 8.61
C ASN A 9 -4.23 37.90 8.13
N ALA A 10 -4.50 39.06 7.55
CA ALA A 10 -5.81 39.36 6.96
C ALA A 10 -6.09 38.47 5.72
N LYS A 11 -5.07 38.22 4.87
CA LYS A 11 -5.19 37.30 3.73
C LYS A 11 -5.45 35.87 4.20
N LYS A 12 -4.71 35.40 5.19
CA LYS A 12 -4.93 34.06 5.80
C LYS A 12 -6.32 33.92 6.38
N GLY A 13 -6.85 34.94 7.07
CA GLY A 13 -8.24 34.95 7.55
C GLY A 13 -9.26 34.73 6.43
N ARG A 14 -9.12 35.44 5.30
CA ARG A 14 -9.98 35.28 4.12
C ARG A 14 -9.84 33.91 3.46
N GLU A 15 -8.62 33.40 3.34
CA GLU A 15 -8.34 32.09 2.76
C GLU A 15 -8.96 30.96 3.59
N TYR A 16 -8.81 30.99 4.92
CA TYR A 16 -9.43 30.00 5.81
C TYR A 16 -10.97 30.05 5.77
N ALA A 17 -11.56 31.24 5.62
CA ALA A 17 -13.00 31.37 5.43
C ALA A 17 -13.48 30.72 4.13
N LEU A 18 -12.73 30.86 3.02
CA LEU A 18 -13.06 30.24 1.73
C LEU A 18 -12.88 28.72 1.74
N LEU A 19 -11.89 28.22 2.50
CA LEU A 19 -11.64 26.78 2.66
C LEU A 19 -12.59 26.08 3.65
N GLY A 20 -13.54 26.82 4.25
CA GLY A 20 -14.53 26.27 5.19
C GLY A 20 -14.00 26.02 6.60
N ASN A 21 -12.81 26.52 6.94
CA ASN A 21 -12.23 26.42 8.29
C ASN A 21 -12.53 27.71 9.08
N TYR A 22 -13.79 27.86 9.49
CA TYR A 22 -14.30 29.09 10.10
C TYR A 22 -13.70 29.37 11.49
N ASP A 23 -13.40 28.35 12.29
CA ASP A 23 -12.79 28.52 13.63
C ASP A 23 -11.40 29.18 13.53
N SER A 24 -10.58 28.70 12.60
CA SER A 24 -9.25 29.27 12.38
C SER A 24 -9.34 30.68 11.80
N SER A 25 -10.24 30.90 10.84
CA SER A 25 -10.53 32.21 10.25
C SER A 25 -10.87 33.26 11.31
N MET A 26 -11.77 32.94 12.26
CA MET A 26 -12.19 33.86 13.33
C MET A 26 -11.01 34.34 14.19
N VAL A 27 -10.08 33.44 14.54
CA VAL A 27 -8.90 33.77 15.35
C VAL A 27 -7.98 34.77 14.60
N TYR A 28 -7.77 34.58 13.30
CA TYR A 28 -6.97 35.49 12.48
C TYR A 28 -7.61 36.88 12.38
N TYR A 29 -8.91 36.95 12.09
CA TYR A 29 -9.63 38.22 12.06
C TYR A 29 -9.59 38.95 13.40
N GLN A 30 -9.82 38.24 14.51
CA GLN A 30 -9.75 38.82 15.85
C GLN A 30 -8.36 39.38 16.16
N GLY A 31 -7.30 38.65 15.79
CA GLY A 31 -5.92 39.09 15.94
C GLY A 31 -5.60 40.35 15.13
N VAL A 32 -6.02 40.39 13.85
CA VAL A 32 -5.82 41.55 12.97
C VAL A 32 -6.56 42.78 13.48
N ILE A 33 -7.82 42.63 13.91
CA ILE A 33 -8.63 43.74 14.45
C ILE A 33 -7.98 44.33 15.71
N GLN A 34 -7.44 43.49 16.60
CA GLN A 34 -6.72 43.95 17.79
C GLN A 34 -5.41 44.66 17.44
N GLN A 35 -4.66 44.15 16.46
CA GLN A 35 -3.44 44.79 15.98
C GLN A 35 -3.71 46.16 15.34
N ILE A 36 -4.74 46.27 14.51
CA ILE A 36 -5.15 47.54 13.91
C ILE A 36 -5.63 48.53 14.98
N HIS A 37 -6.37 48.05 16.00
CA HIS A 37 -6.79 48.90 17.11
C HIS A 37 -5.60 49.49 17.88
N LYS A 38 -4.61 48.65 18.21
CA LYS A 38 -3.37 49.07 18.87
C LYS A 38 -2.56 50.04 18.01
N HIS A 39 -2.51 49.82 16.70
CA HIS A 39 -1.85 50.71 15.75
C HIS A 39 -2.56 52.07 15.66
N GLY A 40 -3.89 52.08 15.57
CA GLY A 40 -4.71 53.29 15.51
C GLY A 40 -4.55 54.20 16.73
N GLN A 41 -4.34 53.63 17.92
CA GLN A 41 -4.06 54.39 19.15
C GLN A 41 -2.68 55.05 19.14
N ALA A 42 -1.69 54.42 18.49
CA ALA A 42 -0.31 54.91 18.43
C ALA A 42 -0.07 56.04 17.41
N LEU A 43 -1.00 56.22 16.45
CA LEU A 43 -0.88 57.26 15.42
C LEU A 43 -1.11 58.65 16.01
N ARG A 44 -0.40 59.67 15.51
CA ARG A 44 -0.59 61.09 15.88
C ARG A 44 -1.42 61.87 14.86
N ASP A 45 -1.40 61.44 13.60
CA ASP A 45 -2.10 62.08 12.49
C ASP A 45 -3.60 61.72 12.47
N PRO A 46 -4.52 62.70 12.56
CA PRO A 46 -5.96 62.46 12.53
C PRO A 46 -6.47 61.90 11.19
N ALA A 47 -5.88 62.24 10.05
CA ALA A 47 -6.35 61.77 8.74
C ALA A 47 -6.05 60.27 8.54
N LEU A 48 -4.88 59.81 9.00
CA LEU A 48 -4.52 58.40 8.98
C LEU A 48 -5.34 57.58 9.97
N LYS A 49 -5.68 58.15 11.14
CA LYS A 49 -6.58 57.49 12.10
C LYS A 49 -7.94 57.16 11.50
N VAL A 50 -8.54 58.09 10.76
CA VAL A 50 -9.83 57.86 10.08
C VAL A 50 -9.73 56.71 9.08
N LYS A 51 -8.67 56.66 8.27
CA LYS A 51 -8.44 55.56 7.31
C LYS A 51 -8.29 54.20 8.00
N TRP A 52 -7.50 54.12 9.07
CA TRP A 52 -7.32 52.87 9.82
C TRP A 52 -8.57 52.45 10.58
N GLN A 53 -9.38 53.41 11.04
CA GLN A 53 -10.70 53.13 11.61
C GLN A 53 -11.66 52.57 10.56
N GLN A 54 -11.64 53.08 9.32
CA GLN A 54 -12.43 52.56 8.22
C GLN A 54 -12.04 51.11 7.88
N VAL A 55 -10.74 50.82 7.69
CA VAL A 55 -10.25 49.46 7.41
C VAL A 55 -10.61 48.49 8.53
N ARG A 56 -10.54 48.94 9.79
CA ARG A 56 -10.97 48.13 10.93
C ARG A 56 -12.46 47.80 10.87
N GLN A 57 -13.29 48.75 10.46
CA GLN A 57 -14.74 48.55 10.35
C GLN A 57 -15.06 47.52 9.26
N GLU A 58 -14.41 47.60 8.10
CA GLU A 58 -14.57 46.63 7.01
C GLU A 58 -14.18 45.20 7.44
N LEU A 59 -13.06 45.03 8.14
CA LEU A 59 -12.63 43.72 8.66
C LEU A 59 -13.55 43.19 9.77
N LEU A 60 -14.19 44.08 10.53
CA LEU A 60 -15.15 43.70 11.56
C LEU A 60 -16.47 43.22 10.95
N GLU A 61 -16.89 43.82 9.83
CA GLU A 61 -18.03 43.33 9.04
C GLU A 61 -17.74 41.95 8.44
N GLU A 62 -16.55 41.72 7.86
CA GLU A 62 -16.13 40.40 7.39
C GLU A 62 -16.12 39.35 8.51
N TYR A 63 -15.64 39.72 9.70
CA TYR A 63 -15.65 38.84 10.87
C TYR A 63 -17.07 38.46 11.31
N GLU A 64 -18.01 39.40 11.37
CA GLU A 64 -19.40 39.11 11.72
C GLU A 64 -20.11 38.24 10.66
N GLN A 65 -19.74 38.36 9.37
CA GLN A 65 -20.23 37.44 8.34
C GLN A 65 -19.77 36.00 8.60
N VAL A 66 -18.47 35.80 8.89
CA VAL A 66 -17.92 34.48 9.21
C VAL A 66 -18.60 33.91 10.46
N LYS A 67 -18.80 34.72 11.48
CA LYS A 67 -19.47 34.33 12.72
C LYS A 67 -20.95 33.96 12.50
N GLY A 68 -21.65 34.66 11.59
CA GLY A 68 -23.00 34.31 11.18
C GLY A 68 -23.08 32.96 10.48
N ILE A 69 -22.09 32.63 9.64
CA ILE A 69 -21.97 31.30 9.02
C ILE A 69 -21.80 30.22 10.09
N VAL A 70 -20.91 30.43 11.07
CA VAL A 70 -20.73 29.50 12.20
C VAL A 70 -22.03 29.31 12.97
N GLY A 71 -22.75 30.38 13.30
CA GLY A 71 -24.04 30.28 14.00
C GLY A 71 -25.11 29.53 13.20
N THR A 72 -25.12 29.68 11.88
CA THR A 72 -26.03 28.92 10.99
C THR A 72 -25.65 27.43 10.96
N LEU A 73 -24.35 27.12 10.94
CA LEU A 73 -23.87 25.73 11.03
C LEU A 73 -24.17 25.11 12.39
N GLU A 74 -24.15 25.89 13.46
CA GLU A 74 -24.54 25.44 14.80
C GLU A 74 -26.04 25.20 14.91
N SER A 75 -26.90 26.01 14.27
CA SER A 75 -28.35 25.76 14.26
C SER A 75 -28.70 24.43 13.57
N PHE A 76 -27.96 24.02 12.54
CA PHE A 76 -28.12 22.71 11.92
C PHE A 76 -27.70 21.54 12.84
N LYS A 77 -26.90 21.79 13.89
CA LYS A 77 -26.57 20.78 14.90
C LYS A 77 -27.65 20.62 15.97
N VAL A 78 -28.49 21.64 16.17
CA VAL A 78 -29.57 21.65 17.16
C VAL A 78 -30.83 20.95 16.64
N ASP A 79 -31.10 21.03 15.33
CA ASP A 79 -32.22 20.32 14.68
C ASP A 79 -31.90 18.85 14.35
N LYS A 80 -31.26 18.13 15.29
CA LYS A 80 -31.38 16.67 15.30
C LYS A 80 -32.74 16.32 15.91
N PRO A 81 -33.59 15.53 15.24
CA PRO A 81 -34.83 15.06 15.85
C PRO A 81 -34.51 14.31 17.14
N ALA A 82 -35.32 14.57 18.17
CA ALA A 82 -35.21 13.93 19.47
C ALA A 82 -35.34 12.39 19.36
N ASP A 83 -34.40 11.73 20.05
CA ASP A 83 -34.44 10.38 20.62
C ASP A 83 -34.48 9.14 19.69
N PHE A 84 -33.28 8.61 19.42
CA PHE A 84 -32.99 7.23 19.82
C PHE A 84 -32.00 7.29 21.01
N PRO A 85 -32.29 6.63 22.14
CA PRO A 85 -31.43 6.72 23.31
C PRO A 85 -30.11 5.99 23.05
N VAL A 86 -29.03 6.76 22.91
CA VAL A 86 -27.68 6.26 23.14
C VAL A 86 -27.56 6.01 24.66
N PRO A 87 -27.12 4.84 25.13
CA PRO A 87 -26.94 4.60 26.55
C PRO A 87 -25.93 5.61 27.10
N GLN A 88 -26.39 6.43 28.05
CA GLN A 88 -25.50 7.13 28.95
C GLN A 88 -24.69 6.06 29.69
N SER A 89 -23.39 6.30 29.81
CA SER A 89 -22.51 5.59 30.72
C SER A 89 -23.04 5.78 32.15
N GLU A 90 -23.92 4.90 32.60
CA GLU A 90 -24.15 4.68 34.02
C GLU A 90 -22.86 4.11 34.61
N GLU A 91 -22.35 4.76 35.65
CA GLU A 91 -21.52 4.07 36.64
C GLU A 91 -22.35 2.90 37.17
N GLY A 92 -22.05 1.70 36.68
CA GLY A 92 -22.69 0.47 37.12
C GLY A 92 -22.32 0.12 38.58
N PRO A 93 -23.16 -0.64 39.28
CA PRO A 93 -23.11 -0.82 40.74
C PRO A 93 -21.88 -1.63 41.16
N ARG A 94 -21.33 -1.30 42.34
CA ARG A 94 -20.37 -2.15 43.04
C ARG A 94 -20.99 -3.53 43.29
N ASP A 95 -20.54 -4.54 42.55
CA ASP A 95 -20.84 -5.94 42.80
C ASP A 95 -20.04 -6.41 44.05
N PRO A 96 -20.67 -7.01 45.09
CA PRO A 96 -19.98 -7.52 46.28
C PRO A 96 -19.11 -8.77 46.05
N ALA A 97 -18.78 -9.13 44.82
CA ALA A 97 -18.01 -10.34 44.49
C ALA A 97 -16.73 -10.08 43.66
N VAL A 98 -16.10 -8.91 43.83
CA VAL A 98 -14.75 -8.67 43.29
C VAL A 98 -13.73 -9.42 44.15
N TRP A 99 -13.17 -10.50 43.62
CA TRP A 99 -11.96 -11.11 44.17
C TRP A 99 -10.79 -10.12 44.01
N PRO A 100 -9.99 -9.82 45.04
CA PRO A 100 -8.82 -8.96 44.89
C PRO A 100 -7.79 -9.63 43.95
N PRO A 101 -6.97 -8.85 43.22
CA PRO A 101 -5.95 -9.42 42.34
C PRO A 101 -5.00 -10.33 43.15
N PRO A 102 -4.54 -11.46 42.59
CA PRO A 102 -3.60 -12.32 43.27
C PRO A 102 -2.33 -11.52 43.60
N THR A 103 -1.82 -11.74 44.80
CA THR A 103 -0.53 -11.21 45.27
C THR A 103 0.57 -11.53 44.26
N PRO A 104 1.51 -10.59 43.99
CA PRO A 104 2.64 -10.87 43.11
C PRO A 104 3.39 -12.09 43.62
N ALA A 105 3.57 -13.10 42.77
CA ALA A 105 4.40 -14.24 43.10
C ALA A 105 5.84 -13.75 43.32
N GLU A 106 6.33 -13.88 44.56
CA GLU A 106 7.74 -13.68 44.87
C GLU A 106 8.58 -14.61 43.99
N HIS A 107 9.48 -14.03 43.20
CA HIS A 107 10.55 -14.76 42.55
C HIS A 107 11.45 -15.37 43.64
N ARG A 108 11.20 -16.64 44.00
CA ARG A 108 12.24 -17.47 44.60
C ARG A 108 13.22 -17.86 43.50
N TYR A 109 14.42 -17.27 43.58
CA TYR A 109 15.61 -17.88 43.01
C TYR A 109 15.71 -19.32 43.51
N MET A 110 15.77 -20.28 42.59
CA MET A 110 16.27 -21.62 42.89
C MET A 110 17.40 -21.94 41.93
N GLU A 111 18.53 -22.23 42.55
CA GLU A 111 19.84 -22.44 41.97
C GLU A 111 19.90 -23.66 41.06
N CYS A 112 20.85 -23.58 40.13
CA CYS A 112 21.27 -24.64 39.24
C CYS A 112 21.75 -25.88 40.02
N LEU A 113 21.22 -27.07 39.68
CA LEU A 113 21.89 -28.35 39.93
C LEU A 113 21.67 -29.30 38.74
N ARG A 114 22.73 -29.47 37.93
CA ARG A 114 23.06 -30.75 37.27
C ARG A 114 23.66 -31.69 38.35
N PRO A 115 23.67 -33.04 38.25
CA PRO A 115 24.06 -33.78 37.03
C PRO A 115 23.51 -35.21 36.80
N ASN A 116 23.79 -35.69 35.58
CA ASN A 116 24.07 -37.07 35.12
C ASN A 116 23.08 -38.20 35.46
N THR A 117 22.62 -38.93 34.43
CA THR A 117 22.98 -40.35 34.23
C THR A 117 22.76 -40.77 32.76
N ILE A 118 23.73 -41.54 32.29
CA ILE A 118 23.91 -42.23 31.00
C ILE A 118 22.80 -43.25 30.77
N LEU A 119 22.28 -43.36 29.54
CA LEU A 119 21.85 -44.65 28.98
C LEU A 119 22.05 -44.65 27.45
N GLN A 120 22.87 -45.60 27.03
CA GLN A 120 23.32 -45.88 25.69
C GLN A 120 22.46 -47.04 25.16
N VAL A 121 21.77 -46.88 24.03
CA VAL A 121 21.34 -48.04 23.21
C VAL A 121 21.45 -47.69 21.73
N SER A 122 22.27 -48.48 21.06
CA SER A 122 22.58 -48.54 19.64
C SER A 122 21.40 -49.06 18.81
N GLY A 123 21.38 -48.77 17.51
CA GLY A 123 20.68 -49.63 16.54
C GLY A 123 20.15 -48.93 15.29
N ASN A 124 20.84 -49.17 14.18
CA ASN A 124 20.42 -48.85 12.81
C ASN A 124 18.98 -49.25 12.49
N LEU A 125 18.29 -48.47 11.66
CA LEU A 125 17.49 -49.03 10.57
C LEU A 125 17.33 -48.02 9.43
N ILE A 126 17.92 -48.37 8.29
CA ILE A 126 17.58 -47.85 6.97
C ILE A 126 16.20 -48.41 6.61
N HIS A 127 15.24 -47.56 6.24
CA HIS A 127 14.06 -48.02 5.52
C HIS A 127 13.69 -47.07 4.37
N HIS A 128 13.89 -47.60 3.17
CA HIS A 128 13.23 -47.22 1.93
C HIS A 128 11.71 -47.37 2.09
N LEU A 129 10.92 -46.36 1.68
CA LEU A 129 9.47 -46.41 1.42
C LEU A 129 9.15 -45.17 0.54
N SER A 130 9.18 -45.24 -0.79
CA SER A 130 8.12 -45.74 -1.68
C SER A 130 6.72 -45.15 -1.42
N LEU A 131 6.41 -44.10 -2.20
CA LEU A 131 5.11 -43.79 -2.82
C LEU A 131 3.83 -43.92 -1.97
N GLY A 132 3.31 -42.76 -1.57
CA GLY A 132 1.89 -42.57 -1.26
C GLY A 132 1.36 -41.34 -2.00
N LYS A 133 0.84 -41.53 -3.22
CA LYS A 133 -0.05 -40.56 -3.88
C LYS A 133 -1.27 -40.36 -2.98
N LYS A 134 -1.40 -39.20 -2.32
CA LYS A 134 -2.71 -38.76 -1.83
C LYS A 134 -3.40 -38.02 -2.96
N ALA A 135 -4.45 -38.69 -3.47
CA ALA A 135 -5.42 -38.11 -4.38
C ALA A 135 -6.00 -36.85 -3.76
N VAL A 136 -5.96 -35.75 -4.52
CA VAL A 136 -6.81 -34.59 -4.31
C VAL A 136 -8.23 -35.07 -4.64
N ALA A 137 -9.03 -35.31 -3.61
CA ALA A 137 -10.44 -35.54 -3.77
C ALA A 137 -11.10 -34.17 -4.03
N GLU A 138 -11.62 -33.99 -5.24
CA GLU A 138 -12.60 -32.97 -5.56
C GLU A 138 -13.82 -33.16 -4.64
N GLY A 139 -13.87 -32.37 -3.58
CA GLY A 139 -15.05 -32.15 -2.76
C GLY A 139 -15.53 -30.73 -3.02
N ALA A 140 -16.46 -30.57 -3.97
CA ALA A 140 -17.31 -29.40 -4.08
C ALA A 140 -18.22 -29.36 -2.83
N GLY A 141 -17.70 -28.81 -1.74
CA GLY A 141 -18.45 -28.39 -0.57
C GLY A 141 -18.46 -26.88 -0.54
N ASP A 142 -19.63 -26.29 -0.73
CA ASP A 142 -19.92 -24.88 -0.50
C ASP A 142 -19.69 -24.61 1.00
N GLY A 143 -18.44 -24.31 1.34
CA GLY A 143 -18.01 -24.09 2.72
C GLY A 143 -18.41 -22.68 3.12
N GLU A 144 -19.33 -22.58 4.08
CA GLU A 144 -19.66 -21.35 4.79
C GLU A 144 -18.39 -20.53 5.03
N LEU A 145 -18.37 -19.37 4.36
CA LEU A 145 -17.25 -18.44 4.40
C LEU A 145 -17.04 -18.04 5.85
N LYS A 146 -15.88 -18.37 6.43
CA LYS A 146 -15.46 -17.80 7.72
C LYS A 146 -15.48 -16.28 7.56
N LYS A 147 -16.53 -15.64 8.05
CA LYS A 147 -16.65 -14.18 8.05
C LYS A 147 -15.89 -13.67 9.25
N PHE A 148 -15.07 -12.65 9.03
CA PHE A 148 -14.36 -12.00 10.12
C PHE A 148 -15.38 -11.36 11.08
N ASP A 149 -15.39 -11.79 12.34
CA ASP A 149 -16.21 -11.16 13.37
C ASP A 149 -15.51 -9.90 13.84
N GLY A 150 -15.91 -8.76 13.27
CA GLY A 150 -15.33 -7.44 13.55
C GLY A 150 -15.77 -6.85 14.88
N SER A 151 -15.86 -7.64 15.96
CA SER A 151 -16.31 -7.17 17.27
C SER A 151 -15.38 -6.06 17.79
N GLY A 152 -15.79 -4.79 17.64
CA GLY A 152 -15.01 -3.61 18.02
C GLY A 152 -14.66 -2.64 16.87
N TYR A 153 -14.95 -3.01 15.62
CA TYR A 153 -14.79 -2.14 14.44
C TYR A 153 -16.13 -1.93 13.74
N ASP A 154 -16.24 -0.83 12.99
CA ASP A 154 -17.43 -0.58 12.16
C ASP A 154 -17.52 -1.66 11.08
N SER A 155 -18.65 -2.39 11.04
CA SER A 155 -18.87 -3.47 10.07
C SER A 155 -18.70 -3.00 8.62
N ASP A 156 -19.05 -1.74 8.34
CA ASP A 156 -18.91 -1.12 7.02
C ASP A 156 -17.42 -0.97 6.60
N LEU A 157 -16.53 -0.68 7.55
CA LEU A 157 -15.09 -0.60 7.29
C LEU A 157 -14.49 -1.98 7.02
N VAL A 158 -14.93 -3.00 7.74
CA VAL A 158 -14.52 -4.39 7.51
C VAL A 158 -14.93 -4.84 6.11
N GLU A 159 -16.19 -4.61 5.74
CA GLU A 159 -16.71 -5.01 4.43
C GLU A 159 -16.03 -4.26 3.27
N ALA A 160 -15.75 -2.96 3.44
CA ALA A 160 -14.98 -2.19 2.47
C ALA A 160 -13.56 -2.75 2.28
N LEU A 161 -12.87 -3.09 3.38
CA LEU A 161 -11.54 -3.70 3.33
C LEU A 161 -11.57 -5.10 2.70
N GLU A 162 -12.56 -5.93 3.04
CA GLU A 162 -12.72 -7.26 2.44
C GLU A 162 -12.90 -7.17 0.92
N ARG A 163 -13.73 -6.23 0.45
CA ARG A 163 -13.98 -6.05 -0.98
C ARG A 163 -12.77 -5.47 -1.72
N ASP A 164 -12.11 -4.48 -1.15
CA ASP A 164 -11.10 -3.70 -1.85
C ASP A 164 -9.69 -4.35 -1.77
N ILE A 165 -9.41 -5.14 -0.72
CA ILE A 165 -8.07 -5.67 -0.44
C ILE A 165 -7.97 -7.18 -0.65
N VAL A 166 -9.00 -7.96 -0.30
CA VAL A 166 -8.90 -9.42 -0.27
C VAL A 166 -9.10 -10.01 -1.67
N SER A 167 -8.01 -10.51 -2.26
CA SER A 167 -8.05 -11.37 -3.43
C SER A 167 -7.72 -12.80 -3.01
N ARG A 168 -8.69 -13.70 -3.11
CA ARG A 168 -8.51 -15.06 -2.61
C ARG A 168 -7.57 -15.89 -3.46
N ASN A 169 -7.53 -15.66 -4.78
CA ASN A 169 -6.60 -16.29 -5.69
C ASN A 169 -6.40 -15.37 -6.91
N PRO A 170 -5.32 -14.57 -6.96
CA PRO A 170 -4.91 -13.97 -8.21
C PRO A 170 -4.45 -15.12 -9.12
N ASN A 171 -5.18 -15.44 -10.19
CA ASN A 171 -4.88 -16.59 -11.05
C ASN A 171 -3.67 -16.31 -11.97
N ILE A 172 -2.49 -16.05 -11.39
CA ILE A 172 -1.24 -15.74 -12.09
C ILE A 172 -0.23 -16.82 -11.73
N HIS A 173 0.34 -17.48 -12.72
CA HIS A 173 1.36 -18.51 -12.50
C HIS A 173 2.77 -18.00 -12.82
N TRP A 174 3.78 -18.71 -12.35
CA TRP A 174 5.19 -18.40 -12.67
C TRP A 174 5.50 -18.44 -14.16
N GLY A 175 4.71 -19.18 -14.96
CA GLY A 175 4.85 -19.26 -16.41
C GLY A 175 4.32 -18.04 -17.17
N ASP A 176 3.51 -17.20 -16.52
CA ASP A 176 2.97 -15.97 -17.11
C ASP A 176 3.92 -14.77 -16.93
N ILE A 177 4.97 -14.94 -16.12
CA ILE A 177 5.99 -13.94 -15.86
C ILE A 177 7.23 -14.34 -16.67
N ALA A 178 7.61 -13.53 -17.64
CA ALA A 178 8.85 -13.74 -18.40
C ALA A 178 10.07 -13.20 -17.63
N ASP A 179 11.24 -13.80 -17.90
CA ASP A 179 12.52 -13.43 -17.26
C ASP A 179 12.49 -13.56 -15.72
N LEU A 180 13.51 -13.03 -15.04
CA LEU A 180 13.59 -12.90 -13.58
C LEU A 180 13.81 -14.21 -12.81
N GLU A 181 14.55 -15.17 -13.37
CA GLU A 181 14.82 -16.47 -12.73
C GLU A 181 15.44 -16.31 -11.34
N ASP A 182 16.38 -15.37 -11.18
CA ASP A 182 17.04 -15.10 -9.90
C ASP A 182 16.06 -14.55 -8.86
N ALA A 183 15.23 -13.57 -9.23
CA ALA A 183 14.23 -13.02 -8.33
C ALA A 183 13.15 -14.04 -7.97
N LYS A 184 12.70 -14.86 -8.94
CA LYS A 184 11.77 -15.98 -8.73
C LYS A 184 12.36 -17.01 -7.76
N LYS A 185 13.64 -17.36 -7.93
CA LYS A 185 14.35 -18.29 -7.04
C LYS A 185 14.44 -17.73 -5.62
N LEU A 186 14.86 -16.48 -5.46
CA LEU A 186 14.95 -15.82 -4.15
C LEU A 186 13.58 -15.72 -3.45
N LEU A 187 12.52 -15.40 -4.19
CA LEU A 187 11.15 -15.38 -3.66
C LEU A 187 10.65 -16.78 -3.27
N ARG A 188 10.92 -17.80 -4.09
CA ARG A 188 10.60 -19.20 -3.74
C ARG A 188 11.32 -19.64 -2.48
N GLU A 189 12.59 -19.28 -2.34
CA GLU A 189 13.38 -19.58 -1.15
C GLU A 189 12.86 -18.86 0.10
N ALA A 190 12.48 -17.58 -0.05
CA ALA A 190 12.01 -16.77 1.07
C ALA A 190 10.59 -17.13 1.52
N VAL A 191 9.71 -17.51 0.60
CA VAL A 191 8.27 -17.65 0.84
C VAL A 191 7.79 -19.10 0.78
N VAL A 192 8.15 -19.82 -0.28
CA VAL A 192 7.59 -21.15 -0.56
C VAL A 192 8.26 -22.21 0.30
N LEU A 193 9.59 -22.16 0.48
CA LEU A 193 10.33 -23.15 1.27
C LEU A 193 9.90 -23.24 2.73
N PRO A 194 9.64 -22.14 3.46
CA PRO A 194 9.09 -22.21 4.81
C PRO A 194 7.76 -22.94 4.91
N MET A 195 6.92 -22.84 3.89
CA MET A 195 5.63 -23.55 3.84
C MET A 195 5.79 -25.04 3.58
N TRP A 196 6.73 -25.43 2.70
CA TRP A 196 6.96 -26.83 2.37
C TRP A 196 7.75 -27.59 3.46
N MET A 197 8.66 -26.91 4.16
CA MET A 197 9.55 -27.52 5.14
C MET A 197 9.59 -26.75 6.47
N PRO A 198 8.47 -26.65 7.22
CA PRO A 198 8.41 -25.89 8.46
C PRO A 198 9.38 -26.41 9.54
N ASP A 199 9.73 -27.70 9.51
CA ASP A 199 10.70 -28.29 10.45
C ASP A 199 12.14 -27.80 10.25
N PHE A 200 12.49 -27.42 9.02
CA PHE A 200 13.84 -26.91 8.71
C PHE A 200 14.00 -25.45 9.16
N PHE A 201 12.93 -24.66 9.05
CA PHE A 201 12.92 -23.21 9.33
C PHE A 201 12.59 -22.89 10.80
N LYS A 202 13.26 -23.58 11.74
CA LYS A 202 13.12 -23.37 13.19
C LYS A 202 14.34 -22.65 13.80
N GLY A 203 14.11 -21.88 14.87
CA GLY A 203 15.15 -21.19 15.62
C GLY A 203 15.87 -20.10 14.82
N ILE A 204 17.17 -20.27 14.57
CA ILE A 204 18.00 -19.28 13.84
C ILE A 204 17.55 -19.14 12.39
N ARG A 205 17.08 -20.23 11.76
CA ARG A 205 16.62 -20.27 10.37
C ARG A 205 15.14 -19.91 10.24
N ARG A 206 14.62 -19.06 11.11
CA ARG A 206 13.24 -18.59 11.02
C ARG A 206 13.00 -17.96 9.64
N PRO A 207 11.79 -18.11 9.06
CA PRO A 207 11.47 -17.48 7.79
C PRO A 207 11.55 -15.95 7.91
N TRP A 208 11.83 -15.31 6.77
CA TRP A 208 11.84 -13.86 6.68
C TRP A 208 10.40 -13.35 6.85
N LYS A 209 10.18 -12.45 7.82
CA LYS A 209 8.85 -11.90 8.08
C LYS A 209 8.44 -10.83 7.05
N GLY A 210 9.44 -10.14 6.50
CA GLY A 210 9.27 -9.05 5.56
C GLY A 210 10.22 -9.18 4.38
N VAL A 211 9.67 -9.18 3.17
CA VAL A 211 10.43 -9.16 1.92
C VAL A 211 10.15 -7.85 1.19
N LEU A 212 11.19 -7.13 0.80
CA LEU A 212 11.09 -5.92 0.00
C LEU A 212 11.56 -6.18 -1.43
N MET A 213 10.70 -5.89 -2.38
CA MET A 213 10.98 -5.88 -3.81
C MET A 213 11.30 -4.45 -4.24
N VAL A 214 12.54 -4.24 -4.69
CA VAL A 214 13.02 -2.94 -5.17
C VAL A 214 13.30 -3.00 -6.65
N GLY A 215 13.01 -1.92 -7.38
CA GLY A 215 13.37 -1.83 -8.79
C GLY A 215 12.53 -0.81 -9.53
N PRO A 216 12.85 -0.54 -10.80
CA PRO A 216 12.11 0.43 -11.60
C PRO A 216 10.63 0.08 -11.72
N PRO A 217 9.76 1.08 -11.99
CA PRO A 217 8.35 0.85 -12.22
C PRO A 217 8.13 -0.01 -13.47
N GLY A 218 7.01 -0.73 -13.52
CA GLY A 218 6.64 -1.51 -14.72
C GLY A 218 7.41 -2.81 -14.93
N THR A 219 8.16 -3.31 -13.95
CA THR A 219 8.89 -4.59 -14.00
C THR A 219 8.11 -5.80 -13.47
N GLY A 220 6.83 -5.63 -13.14
CA GLY A 220 5.98 -6.75 -12.72
C GLY A 220 6.10 -7.15 -11.24
N LYS A 221 6.57 -6.26 -10.35
CA LYS A 221 6.65 -6.51 -8.90
C LYS A 221 5.31 -6.99 -8.30
N THR A 222 4.22 -6.33 -8.67
CA THR A 222 2.86 -6.70 -8.27
C THR A 222 2.43 -8.06 -8.86
N MET A 223 2.87 -8.39 -10.07
CA MET A 223 2.60 -9.70 -10.68
C MET A 223 3.37 -10.83 -9.99
N LEU A 224 4.63 -10.59 -9.62
CA LEU A 224 5.43 -11.53 -8.83
C LEU A 224 4.79 -11.81 -7.46
N ALA A 225 4.34 -10.77 -6.74
CA ALA A 225 3.64 -10.95 -5.46
C ALA A 225 2.37 -11.79 -5.60
N LYS A 226 1.60 -11.54 -6.67
CA LYS A 226 0.41 -12.34 -6.99
C LYS A 226 0.76 -13.80 -7.28
N ALA A 227 1.74 -14.06 -8.14
CA ALA A 227 2.17 -15.41 -8.46
C ALA A 227 2.67 -16.20 -7.24
N VAL A 228 3.37 -15.53 -6.32
CA VAL A 228 3.76 -16.12 -5.03
C VAL A 228 2.53 -16.53 -4.23
N ALA A 229 1.51 -15.67 -4.14
CA ALA A 229 0.31 -15.99 -3.39
C ALA A 229 -0.48 -17.16 -4.00
N THR A 230 -0.53 -17.26 -5.33
CA THR A 230 -1.13 -18.37 -6.07
C THR A 230 -0.42 -19.69 -5.82
N GLU A 231 0.93 -19.69 -5.89
CA GLU A 231 1.74 -20.88 -5.68
C GLU A 231 1.64 -21.40 -4.24
N CYS A 232 1.60 -20.48 -3.27
CA CYS A 232 1.45 -20.79 -1.86
C CYS A 232 0.01 -21.14 -1.47
N GLY A 233 -0.98 -20.83 -2.31
CA GLY A 233 -2.40 -20.99 -1.98
C GLY A 233 -2.85 -20.14 -0.78
N THR A 234 -2.26 -18.96 -0.61
CA THR A 234 -2.55 -18.05 0.52
C THR A 234 -3.54 -16.97 0.13
N THR A 235 -4.34 -16.49 1.09
CA THR A 235 -5.15 -15.29 0.90
C THR A 235 -4.25 -14.10 0.58
N PHE A 236 -4.50 -13.38 -0.51
CA PHE A 236 -3.69 -12.24 -0.94
C PHE A 236 -4.38 -10.93 -0.58
N PHE A 237 -3.71 -10.10 0.23
CA PHE A 237 -4.18 -8.77 0.58
C PHE A 237 -3.40 -7.75 -0.26
N ASN A 238 -4.07 -7.10 -1.21
CA ASN A 238 -3.47 -6.06 -2.03
C ASN A 238 -3.70 -4.68 -1.42
N VAL A 239 -2.70 -4.17 -0.71
CA VAL A 239 -2.78 -2.91 0.03
C VAL A 239 -2.07 -1.83 -0.76
N SER A 240 -2.84 -0.86 -1.22
CA SER A 240 -2.31 0.39 -1.79
C SER A 240 -2.25 1.48 -0.72
N SER A 241 -1.35 2.43 -0.89
CA SER A 241 -1.23 3.60 -0.01
C SER A 241 -2.52 4.41 0.08
N SER A 242 -3.26 4.52 -1.01
CA SER A 242 -4.56 5.19 -1.06
C SER A 242 -5.59 4.57 -0.13
N THR A 243 -5.56 3.24 0.05
CA THR A 243 -6.52 2.51 0.89
C THR A 243 -6.25 2.72 2.38
N LEU A 244 -4.99 3.01 2.74
CA LEU A 244 -4.59 3.25 4.13
C LEU A 244 -4.76 4.71 4.56
N THR A 245 -4.81 5.66 3.62
CA THR A 245 -5.01 7.08 3.92
C THR A 245 -6.49 7.45 3.94
N SER A 246 -7.08 7.66 5.13
CA SER A 246 -8.43 8.22 5.31
C SER A 246 -8.36 9.72 5.61
N LYS A 247 -9.42 10.46 5.26
CA LYS A 247 -9.58 11.89 5.58
C LYS A 247 -9.84 12.11 7.08
N TYR A 248 -10.35 11.10 7.78
CA TYR A 248 -10.73 11.21 9.17
C TYR A 248 -9.56 10.85 10.10
N ARG A 249 -9.30 11.72 11.08
CA ARG A 249 -8.19 11.56 12.02
C ARG A 249 -8.37 10.29 12.86
N GLY A 250 -7.38 9.40 12.84
CA GLY A 250 -7.33 8.18 13.66
C GLY A 250 -8.00 6.96 13.03
N GLU A 251 -8.73 7.09 11.93
CA GLU A 251 -9.28 5.94 11.20
C GLU A 251 -8.18 5.12 10.53
N SER A 252 -7.16 5.77 9.94
CA SER A 252 -6.08 5.07 9.26
C SER A 252 -5.29 4.11 10.16
N GLU A 253 -5.11 4.44 11.44
CA GLU A 253 -4.46 3.54 12.41
C GLU A 253 -5.34 2.31 12.71
N LYS A 254 -6.64 2.54 12.88
CA LYS A 254 -7.61 1.45 13.06
C LYS A 254 -7.66 0.54 11.85
N LEU A 255 -7.62 1.09 10.64
CA LEU A 255 -7.58 0.32 9.39
C LEU A 255 -6.35 -0.59 9.30
N VAL A 256 -5.17 -0.09 9.69
CA VAL A 256 -3.95 -0.93 9.74
C VAL A 256 -4.11 -2.05 10.76
N ARG A 257 -4.62 -1.77 11.97
CA ARG A 257 -4.85 -2.81 12.98
C ARG A 257 -5.80 -3.89 12.47
N LEU A 258 -6.93 -3.45 11.93
CA LEU A 258 -7.96 -4.31 11.37
C LEU A 258 -7.43 -5.16 10.22
N LEU A 259 -6.65 -4.58 9.30
CA LEU A 259 -6.01 -5.30 8.20
C LEU A 259 -5.15 -6.46 8.70
N PHE A 260 -4.29 -6.24 9.70
CA PHE A 260 -3.43 -7.30 10.25
C PHE A 260 -4.22 -8.31 11.07
N GLU A 261 -5.30 -7.91 11.73
CA GLU A 261 -6.21 -8.79 12.46
C GLU A 261 -6.97 -9.73 11.51
N MET A 262 -7.51 -9.18 10.41
CA MET A 262 -8.10 -9.94 9.33
C MET A 262 -7.10 -10.90 8.68
N ALA A 263 -5.87 -10.43 8.41
CA ALA A 263 -4.83 -11.27 7.83
C ALA A 263 -4.50 -12.48 8.73
N ARG A 264 -4.51 -12.31 10.06
CA ARG A 264 -4.32 -13.40 11.03
C ARG A 264 -5.53 -14.34 11.08
N PHE A 265 -6.74 -13.83 10.91
CA PHE A 265 -7.96 -14.64 10.86
C PHE A 265 -8.05 -15.49 9.60
N TYR A 266 -7.69 -14.93 8.44
CA TYR A 266 -7.67 -15.59 7.14
C TYR A 266 -6.37 -16.36 6.84
N ALA A 267 -5.53 -16.57 7.85
CA ALA A 267 -4.25 -17.23 7.68
C ALA A 267 -4.40 -18.67 7.10
N PRO A 268 -3.48 -19.10 6.21
CA PRO A 268 -2.24 -18.42 5.83
C PRO A 268 -2.47 -17.27 4.83
N THR A 269 -1.79 -16.14 5.07
CA THR A 269 -2.04 -14.88 4.36
C THR A 269 -0.76 -14.20 3.90
N THR A 270 -0.79 -13.67 2.68
CA THR A 270 0.23 -12.79 2.12
C THR A 270 -0.31 -11.36 2.02
N ILE A 271 0.28 -10.43 2.78
CA ILE A 271 0.00 -9.00 2.68
C ILE A 271 0.99 -8.38 1.71
N PHE A 272 0.49 -7.83 0.60
CA PHE A 272 1.29 -7.08 -0.36
C PHE A 272 1.02 -5.58 -0.21
N ILE A 273 2.05 -4.83 0.12
CA ILE A 273 2.00 -3.36 0.24
C ILE A 273 2.73 -2.78 -0.98
N ASP A 274 1.98 -2.23 -1.92
CA ASP A 274 2.56 -1.55 -3.08
C ASP A 274 2.90 -0.08 -2.73
N GLU A 275 3.91 0.46 -3.42
CA GLU A 275 4.38 1.84 -3.24
C GLU A 275 4.59 2.24 -1.77
N ILE A 276 5.26 1.37 -0.99
CA ILE A 276 5.44 1.58 0.46
C ILE A 276 6.18 2.89 0.79
N ASP A 277 6.97 3.41 -0.15
CA ASP A 277 7.63 4.71 -0.08
C ASP A 277 6.65 5.89 0.06
N SER A 278 5.44 5.79 -0.50
CA SER A 278 4.42 6.84 -0.39
C SER A 278 3.86 6.97 1.04
N ILE A 279 3.81 5.87 1.80
CA ILE A 279 3.39 5.86 3.21
C ILE A 279 4.58 6.13 4.13
N CYS A 280 5.76 5.61 3.76
CA CYS A 280 6.93 5.54 4.64
C CYS A 280 8.09 6.44 4.23
N GLY A 281 7.82 7.52 3.50
CA GLY A 281 8.82 8.48 3.04
C GLY A 281 9.76 8.99 4.15
N SER A 282 10.94 9.46 3.74
CA SER A 282 11.99 9.88 4.64
C SER A 282 11.53 11.02 5.56
N ARG A 283 11.74 10.81 6.87
CA ARG A 283 11.42 11.78 7.92
C ARG A 283 12.19 13.08 7.66
N GLY A 284 11.52 14.19 7.41
CA GLY A 284 12.21 15.49 7.43
C GLY A 284 11.73 16.57 6.46
N LYS A 285 10.81 16.30 5.54
CA LYS A 285 10.08 17.38 4.87
C LYS A 285 9.06 17.94 5.86
N SER A 286 9.12 19.23 6.15
CA SER A 286 8.29 19.95 7.12
C SER A 286 6.77 19.87 6.85
N ASP A 287 6.36 19.28 5.72
CA ASP A 287 4.97 19.04 5.31
C ASP A 287 4.48 17.60 5.55
N GLU A 288 5.26 16.73 6.21
CA GLU A 288 4.80 15.37 6.48
C GLU A 288 3.60 15.37 7.43
N HIS A 289 2.44 14.96 6.92
CA HIS A 289 1.21 14.88 7.69
C HIS A 289 1.38 13.94 8.90
N GLU A 290 1.07 14.45 10.10
CA GLU A 290 1.01 13.69 11.35
C GLU A 290 0.23 12.35 11.22
N ALA A 291 -0.78 12.30 10.36
CA ALA A 291 -1.53 11.09 10.06
C ALA A 291 -0.64 9.98 9.45
N SER A 292 0.22 10.32 8.48
CA SER A 292 1.11 9.34 7.83
C SER A 292 2.12 8.76 8.82
N ARG A 293 2.66 9.60 9.72
CA ARG A 293 3.59 9.17 10.77
C ARG A 293 2.98 8.14 11.73
N ARG A 294 1.71 8.33 12.09
CA ARG A 294 1.02 7.38 12.97
C ARG A 294 0.70 6.07 12.26
N VAL A 295 0.25 6.13 11.00
CA VAL A 295 0.07 4.94 10.15
C VAL A 295 1.36 4.14 10.03
N LYS A 296 2.47 4.80 9.71
CA LYS A 296 3.80 4.19 9.65
C LYS A 296 4.20 3.54 10.97
N SER A 297 3.97 4.23 12.10
CA SER A 297 4.27 3.69 13.43
C SER A 297 3.42 2.45 13.72
N GLU A 298 2.14 2.47 13.36
CA GLU A 298 1.24 1.33 13.53
C GLU A 298 1.64 0.13 12.65
N ILE A 299 2.00 0.35 11.38
CA ILE A 299 2.49 -0.71 10.50
C ILE A 299 3.73 -1.38 11.12
N LEU A 300 4.67 -0.60 11.65
CA LEU A 300 5.88 -1.15 12.30
C LEU A 300 5.53 -2.00 13.53
N VAL A 301 4.61 -1.53 14.37
CA VAL A 301 4.11 -2.29 15.54
C VAL A 301 3.44 -3.59 15.11
N GLN A 302 2.60 -3.55 14.07
CA GLN A 302 1.92 -4.74 13.59
C GLN A 302 2.88 -5.75 12.95
N MET A 303 3.87 -5.30 12.17
CA MET A 303 4.91 -6.15 11.59
C MET A 303 5.75 -6.88 12.65
N ASP A 304 5.99 -6.25 13.81
CA ASP A 304 6.61 -6.92 14.95
C ASP A 304 5.68 -7.97 15.57
N GLY A 305 4.40 -7.62 15.71
CA GLY A 305 3.34 -8.49 16.20
C GLY A 305 3.03 -9.70 15.31
N VAL A 306 3.35 -9.65 14.01
CA VAL A 306 3.19 -10.77 13.07
C VAL A 306 3.99 -12.02 13.49
N GLY A 307 4.96 -11.89 14.40
CA GLY A 307 5.58 -13.06 15.05
C GLY A 307 5.76 -12.92 16.55
N GLY A 308 4.78 -12.32 17.23
CA GLY A 308 4.68 -12.31 18.68
C GLY A 308 4.13 -13.63 19.22
N ALA A 309 5.04 -14.50 19.66
CA ALA A 309 4.92 -15.35 20.86
C ALA A 309 3.50 -15.81 21.28
N SER A 310 2.89 -16.69 20.48
CA SER A 310 2.24 -17.85 21.10
C SER A 310 3.12 -19.05 20.82
N GLU A 311 3.49 -19.74 21.90
CA GLU A 311 4.38 -20.90 21.97
C GLU A 311 3.91 -22.15 21.19
N ASN A 312 2.99 -21.96 20.25
CA ASN A 312 2.50 -22.97 19.33
C ASN A 312 2.83 -22.48 17.93
N ASP A 313 4.02 -22.84 17.45
CA ASP A 313 4.48 -22.76 16.05
C ASP A 313 3.52 -23.59 15.16
N ASP A 314 2.28 -23.14 15.00
CA ASP A 314 1.36 -23.71 14.03
C ASP A 314 1.67 -23.06 12.67
N PRO A 315 2.27 -23.80 11.72
CA PRO A 315 2.60 -23.27 10.40
C PRO A 315 1.35 -22.79 9.64
N SER A 316 0.14 -23.18 10.07
CA SER A 316 -1.12 -22.76 9.46
C SER A 316 -1.49 -21.29 9.71
N LYS A 317 -0.91 -20.64 10.73
CA LYS A 317 -1.20 -19.24 11.09
C LYS A 317 -0.15 -18.24 10.61
N MET A 318 0.60 -18.59 9.56
CA MET A 318 1.64 -17.74 9.02
C MET A 318 1.06 -16.53 8.27
N VAL A 319 1.51 -15.33 8.66
CA VAL A 319 1.25 -14.09 7.93
C VAL A 319 2.58 -13.56 7.44
N MET A 320 2.66 -13.27 6.14
CA MET A 320 3.86 -12.75 5.50
C MET A 320 3.60 -11.36 4.93
N VAL A 321 4.59 -10.46 5.03
CA VAL A 321 4.52 -9.12 4.43
C VAL A 321 5.47 -9.03 3.25
N LEU A 322 4.92 -8.80 2.07
CA LEU A 322 5.64 -8.42 0.85
C LEU A 322 5.45 -6.92 0.64
N ALA A 323 6.53 -6.19 0.41
CA ALA A 323 6.48 -4.77 0.09
C ALA A 323 7.12 -4.54 -1.28
N ALA A 324 6.58 -3.61 -2.06
CA ALA A 324 7.20 -3.12 -3.27
C ALA A 324 7.46 -1.61 -3.17
N THR A 325 8.59 -1.18 -3.74
CA THR A 325 8.93 0.24 -3.85
C THR A 325 9.61 0.52 -5.18
N ASN A 326 9.39 1.72 -5.69
CA ASN A 326 10.17 2.28 -6.79
C ASN A 326 11.33 3.15 -6.26
N PHE A 327 11.24 3.65 -5.02
CA PHE A 327 12.18 4.62 -4.46
C PHE A 327 12.78 4.10 -3.16
N PRO A 328 13.70 3.11 -3.22
CA PRO A 328 14.20 2.45 -2.02
C PRO A 328 15.04 3.37 -1.11
N TRP A 329 15.58 4.47 -1.64
CA TRP A 329 16.27 5.50 -0.87
C TRP A 329 15.34 6.35 0.00
N ASP A 330 14.04 6.39 -0.28
CA ASP A 330 13.06 7.13 0.52
C ASP A 330 12.55 6.31 1.72
N ILE A 331 12.94 5.04 1.83
CA ILE A 331 12.53 4.15 2.92
C ILE A 331 13.33 4.42 4.19
N ASP A 332 12.61 4.74 5.26
CA ASP A 332 13.17 4.93 6.60
C ASP A 332 13.87 3.69 7.15
N GLU A 333 14.91 3.90 7.95
CA GLU A 333 15.74 2.84 8.54
C GLU A 333 14.91 1.85 9.37
N ALA A 334 13.91 2.33 10.11
CA ALA A 334 13.03 1.47 10.91
C ALA A 334 12.31 0.41 10.04
N LEU A 335 11.81 0.82 8.87
CA LEU A 335 11.11 -0.09 7.96
C LEU A 335 12.11 -0.99 7.22
N ARG A 336 13.27 -0.45 6.81
CA ARG A 336 14.37 -1.25 6.23
C ARG A 336 14.82 -2.36 7.17
N ARG A 337 14.80 -2.15 8.49
CA ARG A 337 15.15 -3.19 9.49
C ARG A 337 14.10 -4.31 9.60
N ARG A 338 12.83 -4.04 9.29
CA ARG A 338 11.75 -5.06 9.29
C ARG A 338 11.66 -5.81 7.97
N LEU A 339 12.08 -5.17 6.89
CA LEU A 339 12.22 -5.75 5.56
C LEU A 339 13.63 -6.34 5.41
N GLU A 340 13.81 -7.50 6.05
CA GLU A 340 15.10 -8.15 6.20
C GLU A 340 15.66 -8.65 4.85
N LYS A 341 14.82 -9.26 3.99
CA LYS A 341 15.23 -9.70 2.64
C LYS A 341 14.84 -8.65 1.61
N ARG A 342 15.83 -8.18 0.85
CA ARG A 342 15.65 -7.18 -0.23
C ARG A 342 16.04 -7.81 -1.55
N ILE A 343 15.11 -7.80 -2.49
CA ILE A 343 15.24 -8.44 -3.81
C ILE A 343 15.18 -7.34 -4.85
N TYR A 344 16.24 -7.22 -5.66
CA TYR A 344 16.26 -6.33 -6.81
C TYR A 344 15.55 -7.00 -7.99
N ILE A 345 14.65 -6.25 -8.62
CA ILE A 345 13.94 -6.66 -9.82
C ILE A 345 14.47 -5.80 -10.97
N PRO A 346 15.34 -6.36 -11.82
CA PRO A 346 15.94 -5.64 -12.94
C PRO A 346 14.93 -5.38 -14.07
N LEU A 347 15.36 -4.61 -15.06
CA LEU A 347 14.72 -4.54 -16.36
C LEU A 347 14.92 -5.87 -17.13
N PRO A 348 14.00 -6.23 -18.04
CA PRO A 348 14.11 -7.47 -18.80
C PRO A 348 15.33 -7.47 -19.74
N THR A 349 16.00 -8.62 -19.78
CA THR A 349 17.09 -8.96 -20.69
C THR A 349 16.60 -9.06 -22.13
N ALA A 350 17.49 -9.13 -23.12
CA ALA A 350 17.10 -9.28 -24.53
C ALA A 350 16.21 -10.52 -24.76
N VAL A 351 16.51 -11.63 -24.09
CA VAL A 351 15.70 -12.86 -24.13
C VAL A 351 14.35 -12.63 -23.46
N GLY A 352 14.34 -12.04 -22.26
CA GLY A 352 13.12 -11.71 -21.54
C GLY A 352 12.19 -10.76 -22.31
N ARG A 353 12.75 -9.81 -23.06
CA ARG A 353 11.97 -8.91 -23.92
C ARG A 353 11.28 -9.64 -25.07
N ALA A 354 11.97 -10.58 -25.72
CA ALA A 354 11.38 -11.41 -26.76
C ALA A 354 10.23 -12.27 -26.21
N GLU A 355 10.41 -12.86 -25.02
CA GLU A 355 9.36 -13.61 -24.34
C GLU A 355 8.17 -12.73 -23.94
N LEU A 356 8.42 -11.54 -23.40
CA LEU A 356 7.38 -10.57 -23.03
C LEU A 356 6.56 -10.12 -24.26
N LEU A 357 7.22 -9.89 -25.40
CA LEU A 357 6.54 -9.62 -26.66
C LEU A 357 5.65 -10.80 -27.07
N GLY A 358 6.18 -12.03 -26.98
CA GLY A 358 5.42 -13.25 -27.26
C GLY A 358 4.19 -13.40 -26.36
N ILE A 359 4.31 -13.14 -25.05
CA ILE A 359 3.19 -13.20 -24.10
C ILE A 359 2.16 -12.11 -24.40
N SER A 360 2.60 -10.89 -24.66
CA SER A 360 1.74 -9.74 -24.91
C SER A 360 0.97 -9.85 -26.24
N LEU A 361 1.52 -10.58 -27.20
CA LEU A 361 0.93 -10.81 -28.51
C LEU A 361 0.13 -12.11 -28.61
N LYS A 362 -0.02 -12.89 -27.53
CA LYS A 362 -0.83 -14.14 -27.55
C LYS A 362 -2.29 -13.92 -27.98
N GLU A 363 -2.84 -12.74 -27.71
CA GLU A 363 -4.24 -12.39 -28.02
C GLU A 363 -4.38 -11.61 -29.33
N VAL A 364 -3.28 -11.28 -30.01
CA VAL A 364 -3.25 -10.40 -31.17
C VAL A 364 -2.72 -11.15 -32.38
N ASP A 365 -3.40 -11.03 -33.52
CA ASP A 365 -2.91 -11.58 -34.77
C ASP A 365 -1.71 -10.77 -35.26
N VAL A 366 -0.59 -11.46 -35.46
CA VAL A 366 0.66 -10.86 -35.93
C VAL A 366 0.94 -11.38 -37.33
N ALA A 367 1.33 -10.50 -38.24
CA ALA A 367 1.71 -10.91 -39.59
C ALA A 367 3.09 -11.59 -39.60
N ASP A 368 3.31 -12.48 -40.59
CA ASP A 368 4.54 -13.28 -40.73
C ASP A 368 5.79 -12.42 -41.00
N ASP A 369 5.62 -11.12 -41.31
CA ASP A 369 6.70 -10.16 -41.52
C ASP A 369 7.32 -9.65 -40.21
N VAL A 370 6.71 -9.92 -39.06
CA VAL A 370 7.14 -9.40 -37.77
C VAL A 370 8.22 -10.29 -37.15
N ASP A 371 9.44 -9.75 -37.07
CA ASP A 371 10.54 -10.37 -36.34
C ASP A 371 10.62 -9.82 -34.90
N LEU A 372 10.19 -10.64 -33.94
CA LEU A 372 10.19 -10.30 -32.52
C LEU A 372 11.61 -10.11 -31.96
N ALA A 373 12.62 -10.81 -32.50
CA ALA A 373 14.01 -10.68 -32.05
C ALA A 373 14.57 -9.31 -32.45
N LEU A 374 14.31 -8.87 -33.68
CA LEU A 374 14.71 -7.53 -34.14
C LEU A 374 14.01 -6.41 -33.35
N ILE A 375 12.76 -6.61 -32.93
CA ILE A 375 12.07 -5.67 -32.05
C ILE A 375 12.75 -5.66 -30.68
N ALA A 376 12.98 -6.84 -30.08
CA ALA A 376 13.61 -6.99 -28.76
C ALA A 376 14.98 -6.29 -28.64
N ASP A 377 15.76 -6.27 -29.72
CA ASP A 377 17.03 -5.54 -29.78
C ASP A 377 16.84 -4.01 -29.80
N LYS A 378 15.78 -3.51 -30.45
CA LYS A 378 15.47 -2.07 -30.52
C LYS A 378 14.88 -1.51 -29.23
N ILE A 379 14.20 -2.35 -28.43
CA ILE A 379 13.56 -1.95 -27.16
C ILE A 379 14.49 -2.12 -25.94
N ASP A 380 15.79 -1.88 -26.10
CA ASP A 380 16.72 -1.97 -24.99
C ASP A 380 16.46 -0.89 -23.93
N GLY A 381 16.38 -1.33 -22.67
CA GLY A 381 16.04 -0.49 -21.52
C GLY A 381 14.55 -0.18 -21.34
N TYR A 382 13.64 -0.86 -22.06
CA TYR A 382 12.20 -0.76 -21.83
C TYR A 382 11.78 -1.58 -20.61
N SER A 383 10.81 -1.07 -19.85
CA SER A 383 10.16 -1.86 -18.79
C SER A 383 9.11 -2.81 -19.39
N GLY A 384 8.68 -3.81 -18.62
CA GLY A 384 7.59 -4.70 -19.06
C GLY A 384 6.31 -3.94 -19.39
N ALA A 385 5.97 -2.90 -18.60
CA ALA A 385 4.84 -2.02 -18.89
C ALA A 385 5.01 -1.24 -20.20
N ASP A 386 6.22 -0.76 -20.51
CA ASP A 386 6.48 -0.06 -21.77
C ASP A 386 6.32 -1.01 -22.97
N ILE A 387 6.77 -2.26 -22.85
CA ILE A 387 6.61 -3.30 -23.89
C ILE A 387 5.13 -3.61 -24.13
N THR A 388 4.36 -3.80 -23.07
CA THR A 388 2.90 -3.99 -23.17
C THR A 388 2.22 -2.79 -23.82
N ASN A 389 2.65 -1.57 -23.50
CA ASN A 389 2.14 -0.35 -24.12
C ASN A 389 2.49 -0.26 -25.61
N VAL A 390 3.70 -0.69 -26.01
CA VAL A 390 4.09 -0.81 -27.42
C VAL A 390 3.21 -1.80 -28.14
N CYS A 391 2.99 -3.00 -27.59
CA CYS A 391 2.11 -4.01 -28.20
C CYS A 391 0.67 -3.48 -28.32
N ARG A 392 0.18 -2.78 -27.30
CA ARG A 392 -1.15 -2.19 -27.28
C ARG A 392 -1.32 -1.08 -28.33
N ASP A 393 -0.38 -0.14 -28.46
CA ASP A 393 -0.48 0.91 -29.48
C ASP A 393 -0.29 0.34 -30.89
N ALA A 394 0.58 -0.66 -31.09
CA ALA A 394 0.71 -1.36 -32.36
C ALA A 394 -0.60 -2.07 -32.78
N SER A 395 -1.26 -2.77 -31.85
CA SER A 395 -2.59 -3.35 -32.06
C SER A 395 -3.65 -2.29 -32.41
N MET A 396 -3.65 -1.16 -31.69
CA MET A 396 -4.54 -0.04 -32.00
C MET A 396 -4.23 0.61 -33.35
N MET A 397 -2.98 0.61 -33.80
CA MET A 397 -2.60 1.15 -35.11
C MET A 397 -3.18 0.32 -36.26
N ALA A 398 -3.16 -1.00 -36.15
CA ALA A 398 -3.83 -1.89 -37.10
C ALA A 398 -5.33 -1.57 -37.21
N MET A 399 -6.01 -1.42 -36.06
CA MET A 399 -7.42 -1.02 -36.00
C MET A 399 -7.65 0.39 -36.59
N ARG A 400 -6.78 1.37 -36.27
CA ARG A 400 -6.87 2.75 -36.80
C ARG A 400 -6.78 2.77 -38.33
N ARG A 401 -5.89 1.97 -38.94
CA ARG A 401 -5.80 1.85 -40.41
C ARG A 401 -7.09 1.30 -41.01
N ARG A 402 -7.72 0.32 -40.37
CA ARG A 402 -8.98 -0.26 -40.86
C ARG A 402 -10.15 0.71 -40.80
N ILE A 403 -10.20 1.51 -39.74
CA ILE A 403 -11.27 2.50 -39.50
C ILE A 403 -11.08 3.78 -40.32
N GLN A 404 -9.84 4.09 -40.70
CA GLN A 404 -9.53 5.28 -41.47
C GLN A 404 -10.25 5.26 -42.83
N GLY A 405 -11.18 6.21 -43.01
CA GLY A 405 -11.96 6.35 -44.24
C GLY A 405 -13.37 5.75 -44.19
N LEU A 406 -13.76 5.11 -43.08
CA LEU A 406 -15.13 4.63 -42.85
C LEU A 406 -15.99 5.65 -42.12
N SER A 407 -17.29 5.66 -42.41
CA SER A 407 -18.29 6.43 -41.69
C SER A 407 -18.62 5.79 -40.33
N PRO A 408 -19.16 6.56 -39.36
CA PRO A 408 -19.55 6.03 -38.05
C PRO A 408 -20.57 4.88 -38.11
N GLU A 409 -21.41 4.83 -39.15
CA GLU A 409 -22.40 3.77 -39.35
C GLU A 409 -21.74 2.49 -39.86
N GLU A 410 -20.78 2.61 -40.78
CA GLU A 410 -19.98 1.47 -41.27
C GLU A 410 -19.10 0.88 -40.16
N ILE A 411 -18.51 1.74 -39.31
CA ILE A 411 -17.69 1.28 -38.17
C ILE A 411 -18.52 0.45 -37.19
N ARG A 412 -19.79 0.81 -36.96
CA ARG A 412 -20.70 0.03 -36.10
C ARG A 412 -21.17 -1.28 -36.74
N ALA A 413 -21.17 -1.35 -38.07
CA ALA A 413 -21.57 -2.52 -38.82
C ALA A 413 -20.45 -3.58 -38.96
N LEU A 414 -19.19 -3.20 -38.71
CA LEU A 414 -18.05 -4.12 -38.76
C LEU A 414 -18.14 -5.17 -37.64
N SER A 415 -17.87 -6.42 -38.01
CA SER A 415 -17.71 -7.51 -37.03
C SER A 415 -16.38 -7.37 -36.26
N LYS A 416 -16.30 -7.97 -35.06
CA LYS A 416 -15.06 -7.98 -34.26
C LYS A 416 -13.88 -8.60 -35.00
N GLU A 417 -14.13 -9.62 -35.81
CA GLU A 417 -13.10 -10.33 -36.59
C GLU A 417 -12.58 -9.47 -37.74
N GLU A 418 -13.43 -8.66 -38.39
CA GLU A 418 -13.01 -7.74 -39.47
C GLU A 418 -12.25 -6.50 -38.95
N LEU A 419 -12.41 -6.18 -37.67
CA LEU A 419 -11.64 -5.11 -37.00
C LEU A 419 -10.24 -5.58 -36.60
N GLN A 420 -10.05 -6.89 -36.45
CA GLN A 420 -8.81 -7.50 -36.00
C GLN A 420 -7.91 -7.79 -37.21
N MET A 421 -7.37 -6.72 -37.81
CA MET A 421 -6.32 -6.86 -38.82
C MET A 421 -5.00 -7.27 -38.16
N PRO A 422 -4.16 -8.07 -38.85
CA PRO A 422 -2.88 -8.47 -38.31
C PRO A 422 -1.96 -7.25 -38.16
N VAL A 423 -1.22 -7.23 -37.05
CA VAL A 423 -0.23 -6.18 -36.78
C VAL A 423 0.98 -6.41 -37.66
N THR A 424 1.41 -5.35 -38.35
CA THR A 424 2.54 -5.39 -39.29
C THR A 424 3.81 -4.79 -38.68
N MET A 425 4.97 -5.09 -39.24
CA MET A 425 6.26 -4.56 -38.74
C MET A 425 6.34 -3.03 -38.81
N ASP A 426 5.67 -2.42 -39.79
CA ASP A 426 5.57 -0.96 -39.92
C ASP A 426 4.83 -0.32 -38.74
N ASP A 427 3.80 -0.98 -38.20
CA ASP A 427 3.05 -0.47 -37.04
C ASP A 427 3.96 -0.38 -35.81
N PHE A 428 4.73 -1.44 -35.53
CA PHE A 428 5.74 -1.44 -34.48
C PHE A 428 6.78 -0.33 -34.69
N THR A 429 7.24 -0.14 -35.93
CA THR A 429 8.25 0.88 -36.24
C THR A 429 7.73 2.30 -36.00
N ILE A 430 6.43 2.54 -36.22
CA ILE A 430 5.79 3.83 -35.93
C ILE A 430 5.55 3.99 -34.42
N THR A 431 5.09 2.94 -33.73
CA THR A 431 4.85 2.97 -32.29
C THR A 431 6.16 3.18 -31.49
N LEU A 432 7.26 2.54 -31.88
CA LEU A 432 8.58 2.72 -31.26
C LEU A 432 9.12 4.15 -31.38
N LYS A 433 8.66 4.94 -32.36
CA LYS A 433 9.00 6.36 -32.46
C LYS A 433 8.18 7.23 -31.51
N LYS A 434 7.01 6.75 -31.07
CA LYS A 434 6.08 7.49 -30.20
C LYS A 434 6.33 7.20 -28.72
N ILE A 435 6.58 5.93 -28.39
CA ILE A 435 6.78 5.48 -27.02
C ILE A 435 8.28 5.49 -26.75
N SER A 436 8.70 6.20 -25.71
CA SER A 436 10.08 6.19 -25.23
C SER A 436 10.18 5.35 -23.95
N LYS A 437 11.39 4.88 -23.65
CA LYS A 437 11.67 4.19 -22.38
C LYS A 437 11.35 5.08 -21.17
N SER A 438 10.75 4.48 -20.15
CA SER A 438 10.39 5.17 -18.90
C SER A 438 11.56 5.34 -17.93
N VAL A 439 12.62 4.53 -18.06
CA VAL A 439 13.75 4.48 -17.13
C VAL A 439 15.04 4.97 -17.80
N SER A 440 15.77 5.85 -17.11
CA SER A 440 17.07 6.34 -17.58
C SER A 440 18.23 5.47 -17.06
N ALA A 441 19.37 5.49 -17.75
CA ALA A 441 20.56 4.76 -17.30
C ALA A 441 21.07 5.26 -15.94
N ALA A 442 20.96 6.56 -15.68
CA ALA A 442 21.32 7.17 -14.39
C ALA A 442 20.44 6.66 -13.24
N ASP A 443 19.18 6.31 -13.51
CA ASP A 443 18.32 5.72 -12.47
C ASP A 443 18.73 4.28 -12.17
N LEU A 444 19.18 3.52 -13.16
CA LEU A 444 19.72 2.16 -12.95
C LEU A 444 20.98 2.18 -12.08
N GLU A 445 21.89 3.13 -12.29
CA GLU A 445 23.07 3.31 -11.46
C GLU A 445 22.70 3.58 -9.99
N LYS A 446 21.65 4.38 -9.73
CA LYS A 446 21.17 4.62 -8.36
C LYS A 446 20.66 3.34 -7.70
N TYR A 447 19.93 2.49 -8.42
CA TYR A 447 19.48 1.21 -7.88
C TYR A 447 20.65 0.28 -7.57
N GLN A 448 21.65 0.21 -8.47
CA GLN A 448 22.84 -0.60 -8.26
C GLN A 448 23.63 -0.13 -7.03
N ALA A 449 23.91 1.16 -6.91
CA ALA A 449 24.59 1.72 -5.75
C ALA A 449 23.85 1.44 -4.43
N TRP A 450 22.52 1.58 -4.43
CA TRP A 450 21.70 1.27 -3.25
C TRP A 450 21.71 -0.23 -2.91
N MET A 451 21.69 -1.09 -3.93
CA MET A 451 21.76 -2.54 -3.75
C MET A 451 23.14 -3.03 -3.31
N GLU A 452 24.22 -2.36 -3.68
CA GLU A 452 25.55 -2.67 -3.15
C GLU A 452 25.65 -2.36 -1.65
N GLU A 453 25.01 -1.27 -1.20
CA GLU A 453 25.04 -0.86 0.20
C GLU A 453 24.06 -1.66 1.08
N PHE A 454 22.85 -1.93 0.57
CA PHE A 454 21.74 -2.46 1.36
C PHE A 454 21.16 -3.78 0.84
N GLY A 455 21.67 -4.31 -0.27
CA GLY A 455 21.17 -5.53 -0.89
C GLY A 455 21.41 -6.77 -0.03
N SER A 456 20.41 -7.64 -0.01
CA SER A 456 20.52 -8.96 0.59
C SER A 456 20.90 -9.95 -0.51
N VAL A 457 22.18 -10.01 -0.89
CA VAL A 457 22.68 -10.99 -1.88
C VAL A 457 22.26 -12.40 -1.48
#